data_AF-A0A950GDX1-F1
#
_entry.id   AF-A0A950GDX1-F1
#
_cell.length_a   1.000
_cell.length_b   1.000
_cell.length_c   1.000
_cell.angle_alpha   90.00
_cell.angle_beta   90.00
_cell.angle_gamma   90.00
#
_symmetry.space_group_name_H-M   'P 1'
#
loop_
_entity.id
_entity.type
_entity.pdbx_description
1 polymer ?
#
loop_
_entity_poly.entity_id
_entity_poly.type
_entity_poly.pdbx_seq_one_letter_code
_entity_poly.pdbx_strand_id
1 'polypeptide(L)'
;MREAVEAAPQLDPVLLLTIARAESRFDPEAKNRLSSARGLLQFTRDTWLEVMRQFGARHGFETYANEIRRDQSGGLSVERPATLRAILLLRDNPRLSAVMAAERLTQLSGPLEHELGRKPGAPDLYFLHVLGPSGAARFLAALRSHPQSSSLDVVGLSAPLNKGLFIRNSCTLSVAQAYDRIGAVLEAGDGQYRPMLTNRTEQVSNGPEKVLETAQAPELDFVLP
;
A
#
# COMPACT_ATOMS: atom_id res chain seq x y z
N MET A 1 4.53 -6.14 10.87
CA MET A 1 4.10 -4.76 11.23
C MET A 1 5.08 -4.04 12.13
N ARG A 2 5.54 -4.59 13.27
CA ARG A 2 6.54 -3.91 14.13
C ARG A 2 7.75 -3.38 13.36
N GLU A 3 8.41 -4.23 12.58
CA GLU A 3 9.55 -3.79 11.78
C GLU A 3 9.21 -2.84 10.64
N ALA A 4 7.99 -2.92 10.12
CA ALA A 4 7.53 -1.95 9.12
C ALA A 4 7.38 -0.56 9.76
N VAL A 5 6.95 -0.49 11.02
CA VAL A 5 6.93 0.74 11.82
C VAL A 5 8.35 1.19 12.17
N GLU A 6 9.27 0.28 12.50
CA GLU A 6 10.67 0.62 12.76
C GLU A 6 11.36 1.20 11.51
N ALA A 7 11.08 0.62 10.33
CA ALA A 7 11.60 1.11 9.05
C ALA A 7 10.98 2.45 8.63
N ALA A 8 9.75 2.74 9.09
CA ALA A 8 8.99 3.92 8.73
C ALA A 8 8.16 4.45 9.91
N PRO A 9 8.80 5.02 10.94
CA PRO A 9 8.12 5.44 12.18
C PRO A 9 7.09 6.55 11.98
N GLN A 10 7.16 7.27 10.87
CA GLN A 10 6.20 8.30 10.48
C GLN A 10 4.89 7.76 9.91
N LEU A 11 4.83 6.47 9.55
CA LEU A 11 3.62 5.85 9.00
C LEU A 11 2.75 5.28 10.12
N ASP A 12 1.45 5.53 10.02
CA ASP A 12 0.49 4.84 10.87
C ASP A 12 0.44 3.34 10.47
N PRO A 13 0.75 2.40 11.38
CA PRO A 13 0.64 0.97 11.08
C PRO A 13 -0.75 0.51 10.63
N VAL A 14 -1.82 1.24 11.01
CA VAL A 14 -3.19 0.96 10.55
C VAL A 14 -3.32 1.18 9.05
N LEU A 15 -2.57 2.12 8.46
CA LEU A 15 -2.54 2.32 7.01
C LEU A 15 -2.04 1.07 6.29
N LEU A 16 -0.91 0.50 6.73
CA LEU A 16 -0.32 -0.69 6.11
C LEU A 16 -1.22 -1.91 6.25
N LEU A 17 -1.89 -2.07 7.39
CA LEU A 17 -2.87 -3.15 7.60
C LEU A 17 -4.10 -2.97 6.72
N THR A 18 -4.59 -1.74 6.59
CA THR A 18 -5.70 -1.41 5.68
C THR A 18 -5.34 -1.71 4.23
N ILE A 19 -4.13 -1.33 3.78
CA ILE A 19 -3.64 -1.67 2.43
C ILE A 19 -3.54 -3.20 2.29
N ALA A 20 -2.90 -3.90 3.21
CA ALA A 20 -2.77 -5.37 3.14
C ALA A 20 -4.13 -6.10 3.07
N ARG A 21 -5.15 -5.59 3.78
CA ARG A 21 -6.52 -6.10 3.66
C ARG A 21 -7.11 -5.87 2.28
N ALA A 22 -6.97 -4.65 1.76
CA ALA A 22 -7.50 -4.29 0.45
C ALA A 22 -6.83 -5.10 -0.68
N GLU A 23 -5.51 -5.26 -0.60
CA GLU A 23 -4.68 -5.87 -1.64
C GLU A 23 -4.78 -7.39 -1.66
N SER A 24 -4.76 -8.05 -0.50
CA SER A 24 -4.66 -9.51 -0.45
C SER A 24 -5.59 -10.20 0.55
N ARG A 25 -6.44 -9.44 1.26
CA ARG A 25 -7.19 -9.96 2.42
C ARG A 25 -6.28 -10.64 3.45
N PHE A 26 -5.06 -10.10 3.61
CA PHE A 26 -3.98 -10.64 4.45
C PHE A 26 -3.38 -11.98 3.99
N ASP A 27 -3.66 -12.45 2.78
CA ASP A 27 -2.98 -13.61 2.20
C ASP A 27 -1.56 -13.23 1.73
N PRO A 28 -0.50 -13.81 2.31
CA PRO A 28 0.89 -13.54 1.91
C PRO A 28 1.28 -14.20 0.59
N GLU A 29 0.47 -15.12 0.06
CA GLU A 29 0.72 -15.84 -1.20
C GLU A 29 -0.23 -15.42 -2.32
N ALA A 30 -1.06 -14.40 -2.10
CA ALA A 30 -2.04 -13.91 -3.08
C ALA A 30 -1.41 -13.61 -4.44
N LYS A 31 -2.09 -14.01 -5.52
CA LYS A 31 -1.63 -13.84 -6.91
C LYS A 31 -2.74 -13.21 -7.74
N ASN A 32 -2.47 -12.03 -8.27
CA ASN A 32 -3.29 -11.38 -9.28
C ASN A 32 -3.28 -12.21 -10.57
N ARG A 33 -4.44 -12.41 -11.20
CA ARG A 33 -4.54 -13.23 -12.44
C ARG A 33 -4.21 -12.47 -13.71
N LEU A 34 -4.27 -11.13 -13.65
CA LEU A 34 -4.14 -10.22 -14.78
C LEU A 34 -2.80 -9.46 -14.78
N SER A 35 -2.01 -9.58 -13.71
CA SER A 35 -0.75 -8.86 -13.55
C SER A 35 0.32 -9.68 -12.82
N SER A 36 1.49 -9.08 -12.61
CA SER A 36 2.59 -9.67 -11.83
C SER A 36 2.53 -9.35 -10.33
N ALA A 37 1.44 -8.72 -9.88
CA ALA A 37 1.19 -8.41 -8.48
C ALA A 37 1.08 -9.70 -7.64
N ARG A 38 1.81 -9.71 -6.52
CA ARG A 38 1.92 -10.88 -5.66
C ARG A 38 2.20 -10.52 -4.20
N GLY A 39 1.70 -11.37 -3.32
CA GLY A 39 1.96 -11.36 -1.89
C GLY A 39 1.11 -10.37 -1.11
N LEU A 40 1.44 -10.18 0.17
CA LEU A 40 0.64 -9.43 1.14
C LEU A 40 0.26 -8.01 0.68
N LEU A 41 1.18 -7.35 -0.04
CA LEU A 41 1.06 -5.96 -0.50
C LEU A 41 0.95 -5.86 -2.03
N GLN A 42 0.69 -6.98 -2.73
CA GLN A 42 0.47 -7.06 -4.19
C GLN A 42 1.52 -6.32 -5.04
N PHE A 43 2.80 -6.41 -4.67
CA PHE A 43 3.88 -5.81 -5.46
C PHE A 43 3.97 -6.40 -6.86
N THR A 44 3.90 -5.57 -7.90
CA THR A 44 4.24 -5.98 -9.28
C THR A 44 5.73 -6.28 -9.41
N ARG A 45 6.14 -6.95 -10.50
CA ARG A 45 7.55 -7.28 -10.78
C ARG A 45 8.43 -6.04 -10.66
N ASP A 46 8.10 -5.00 -11.41
CA ASP A 46 8.96 -3.82 -11.53
C ASP A 46 8.97 -3.00 -10.23
N THR A 47 7.81 -2.86 -9.57
CA THR A 47 7.73 -2.20 -8.26
C THR A 47 8.59 -2.92 -7.22
N TRP A 48 8.59 -4.26 -7.24
CA TRP A 48 9.41 -5.04 -6.33
C TRP A 48 10.90 -4.90 -6.59
N LEU A 49 11.32 -4.96 -7.85
CA LEU A 49 12.71 -4.73 -8.20
C LEU A 49 13.15 -3.33 -7.79
N GLU A 50 12.27 -2.34 -7.91
CA GLU A 50 12.57 -0.97 -7.50
C GLU A 50 12.83 -0.88 -5.99
N VAL A 51 11.91 -1.39 -5.16
CA VAL A 51 12.08 -1.32 -3.69
C VAL A 51 13.24 -2.18 -3.20
N MET A 52 13.48 -3.35 -3.82
CA MET A 52 14.64 -4.18 -3.49
C MET A 52 15.95 -3.51 -3.86
N ARG A 53 16.03 -2.86 -5.03
CA ARG A 53 17.22 -2.11 -5.44
C ARG A 53 17.49 -0.95 -4.50
N GLN A 54 16.47 -0.20 -4.12
CA GLN A 54 16.62 0.99 -3.29
C GLN A 54 16.88 0.66 -1.82
N PHE A 55 16.21 -0.35 -1.28
CA PHE A 55 16.12 -0.57 0.17
C PHE A 55 16.63 -1.94 0.61
N GLY A 56 16.82 -2.88 -0.31
CA GLY A 56 17.25 -4.26 0.00
C GLY A 56 18.52 -4.32 0.83
N ALA A 57 19.53 -3.48 0.53
CA ALA A 57 20.79 -3.45 1.27
C ALA A 57 20.59 -3.13 2.77
N ARG A 58 19.72 -2.17 3.11
CA ARG A 58 19.40 -1.80 4.50
C ARG A 58 18.74 -2.93 5.29
N HIS A 59 18.12 -3.88 4.57
CA HIS A 59 17.36 -4.98 5.13
C HIS A 59 18.05 -6.34 4.94
N GLY A 60 19.36 -6.36 4.70
CA GLY A 60 20.17 -7.59 4.62
C GLY A 60 20.19 -8.27 3.25
N PHE A 61 19.71 -7.61 2.20
CA PHE A 61 19.64 -8.12 0.83
C PHE A 61 20.58 -7.36 -0.13
N GLU A 62 21.73 -6.89 0.36
CA GLU A 62 22.69 -6.10 -0.43
C GLU A 62 23.12 -6.81 -1.72
N THR A 63 23.45 -8.10 -1.64
CA THR A 63 23.81 -8.91 -2.81
C THR A 63 22.71 -8.89 -3.88
N TYR A 64 21.44 -8.99 -3.47
CA TYR A 64 20.32 -8.94 -4.41
C TYR A 64 20.07 -7.53 -4.94
N ALA A 65 20.18 -6.50 -4.10
CA ALA A 65 20.00 -5.11 -4.50
C ALA A 65 21.00 -4.72 -5.60
N ASN A 66 22.27 -5.13 -5.45
CA ASN A 66 23.36 -4.82 -6.38
C ASN A 66 23.23 -5.54 -7.74
N GLU A 67 22.47 -6.63 -7.83
CA GLU A 67 22.21 -7.36 -9.08
C GLU A 67 21.12 -6.71 -9.95
N ILE A 68 20.32 -5.78 -9.38
CA ILE A 68 19.21 -5.12 -10.07
C ILE A 68 19.74 -3.92 -10.84
N ARG A 69 19.75 -4.02 -12.17
CA ARG A 69 20.22 -2.99 -13.09
C ARG A 69 19.04 -2.17 -13.63
N ARG A 70 19.30 -0.88 -13.87
CA ARG A 70 18.38 0.05 -14.53
C ARG A 70 19.00 0.45 -15.85
N ASP A 71 18.26 0.27 -16.94
CA ASP A 71 18.71 0.71 -18.26
C ASP A 71 18.42 2.20 -18.52
N GLN A 72 18.80 2.70 -19.68
CA GLN A 72 18.63 4.11 -20.06
C GLN A 72 17.16 4.52 -20.20
N SER A 73 16.26 3.58 -20.45
CA SER A 73 14.81 3.82 -20.52
C SER A 73 14.13 3.76 -19.15
N GLY A 74 14.88 3.42 -18.09
CA GLY A 74 14.36 3.23 -16.74
C GLY A 74 13.89 1.81 -16.43
N GLY A 75 14.01 0.88 -17.38
CA GLY A 75 13.63 -0.52 -17.20
C GLY A 75 14.53 -1.24 -16.20
N LEU A 76 13.92 -2.07 -15.33
CA LEU A 76 14.62 -2.84 -14.30
C LEU A 76 14.82 -4.30 -14.72
N SER A 77 16.07 -4.75 -14.63
CA SER A 77 16.47 -6.11 -15.03
C SER A 77 17.47 -6.71 -14.05
N VAL A 78 17.56 -8.03 -14.07
CA VAL A 78 18.55 -8.84 -13.36
C VAL A 78 19.07 -9.83 -14.38
N GLU A 79 20.39 -9.91 -14.55
CA GLU A 79 21.02 -10.68 -15.62
C GLU A 79 20.73 -12.17 -15.54
N ARG A 80 20.88 -12.72 -14.34
CA ARG A 80 20.72 -14.16 -14.10
C ARG A 80 19.25 -14.48 -13.82
N PRO A 81 18.59 -15.33 -14.63
CA PRO A 81 17.17 -15.67 -14.41
C PRO A 81 16.90 -16.33 -13.05
N ALA A 82 17.83 -17.14 -12.55
CA ALA A 82 17.73 -17.75 -11.23
C ALA A 82 17.74 -16.71 -10.10
N THR A 83 18.62 -15.70 -10.21
CA THR A 83 18.68 -14.57 -9.26
C THR A 83 17.41 -13.73 -9.33
N LEU A 84 16.91 -13.42 -10.55
CA LEU A 84 15.64 -12.73 -10.72
C LEU A 84 14.51 -13.47 -9.99
N ARG A 85 14.40 -14.79 -10.18
CA ARG A 85 13.39 -15.61 -9.52
C ARG A 85 13.51 -15.57 -8.00
N ALA A 86 14.73 -15.67 -7.45
CA ALA A 86 14.97 -15.58 -6.02
C ALA A 86 14.52 -14.23 -5.46
N ILE A 87 14.89 -13.13 -6.12
CA ILE A 87 14.47 -11.78 -5.73
C ILE A 87 12.95 -11.68 -5.75
N LEU A 88 12.29 -12.11 -6.82
CA LEU A 88 10.84 -12.00 -6.97
C LEU A 88 10.05 -12.83 -5.94
N LEU A 89 10.61 -13.95 -5.45
CA LEU A 89 9.99 -14.80 -4.42
C LEU A 89 10.01 -14.17 -3.03
N LEU A 90 10.91 -13.22 -2.76
CA LEU A 90 10.96 -12.51 -1.49
C LEU A 90 9.68 -11.70 -1.19
N ARG A 91 8.87 -11.41 -2.20
CA ARG A 91 7.52 -10.80 -2.07
C ARG A 91 6.54 -11.63 -1.26
N ASP A 92 6.75 -12.94 -1.21
CA ASP A 92 5.88 -13.86 -0.48
C ASP A 92 6.16 -13.82 1.03
N ASN A 93 7.27 -13.19 1.45
CA ASN A 93 7.56 -12.99 2.86
C ASN A 93 6.74 -11.79 3.40
N PRO A 94 5.72 -12.01 4.25
CA PRO A 94 4.84 -10.93 4.71
C PRO A 94 5.55 -9.86 5.53
N ARG A 95 6.61 -10.24 6.27
CA ARG A 95 7.42 -9.33 7.08
C ARG A 95 8.18 -8.37 6.16
N LEU A 96 8.93 -8.91 5.20
CA LEU A 96 9.70 -8.12 4.25
C LEU A 96 8.81 -7.26 3.35
N SER A 97 7.69 -7.82 2.86
CA SER A 97 6.74 -7.07 2.05
C SER A 97 6.14 -5.88 2.79
N ALA A 98 5.80 -6.03 4.08
CA ALA A 98 5.34 -4.92 4.90
C ALA A 98 6.42 -3.84 5.08
N VAL A 99 7.67 -4.25 5.35
CA VAL A 99 8.81 -3.33 5.49
C VAL A 99 9.05 -2.56 4.18
N MET A 100 9.12 -3.24 3.04
CA MET A 100 9.37 -2.62 1.75
C MET A 100 8.24 -1.69 1.32
N ALA A 101 6.98 -1.99 1.68
CA ALA A 101 5.85 -1.09 1.46
C ALA A 101 5.96 0.18 2.32
N ALA A 102 6.35 0.04 3.58
CA ALA A 102 6.54 1.15 4.49
C ALA A 102 7.66 2.09 4.03
N GLU A 103 8.79 1.53 3.58
CA GLU A 103 9.91 2.27 3.02
C GLU A 103 9.51 3.02 1.74
N ARG A 104 8.78 2.35 0.85
CA ARG A 104 8.28 2.97 -0.38
C ARG A 104 7.34 4.12 -0.09
N LEU A 105 6.33 3.93 0.77
CA LEU A 105 5.38 4.99 1.11
C LEU A 105 6.06 6.18 1.77
N THR A 106 7.04 5.91 2.63
CA THR A 106 7.85 6.94 3.28
C THR A 106 8.68 7.74 2.27
N GLN A 107 9.30 7.08 1.30
CA GLN A 107 10.03 7.78 0.25
C GLN A 107 9.09 8.64 -0.60
N LEU A 108 7.94 8.10 -0.98
CA LEU A 108 6.99 8.79 -1.85
C LEU A 108 6.24 9.93 -1.14
N SER A 109 6.17 9.93 0.20
CA SER A 109 5.45 10.96 0.95
C SER A 109 6.16 12.32 0.93
N GLY A 110 7.50 12.35 0.82
CA GLY A 110 8.27 13.60 0.81
C GLY A 110 7.92 14.54 -0.36
N PRO A 111 7.97 14.08 -1.61
CA PRO A 111 7.50 14.88 -2.76
C PRO A 111 6.04 15.33 -2.61
N LEU A 112 5.17 14.45 -2.09
CA LEU A 112 3.76 14.77 -1.89
C LEU A 112 3.58 15.87 -0.82
N GLU A 113 4.34 15.83 0.28
CA GLU A 113 4.32 16.85 1.32
C GLU A 113 4.65 18.24 0.75
N HIS A 114 5.66 18.31 -0.11
CA HIS A 114 6.06 19.56 -0.77
C HIS A 114 4.94 20.10 -1.67
N GLU A 115 4.26 19.24 -2.44
CA GLU A 115 3.13 19.64 -3.29
C GLU A 115 1.89 20.08 -2.49
N LEU A 116 1.64 19.46 -1.34
CA LEU A 116 0.51 19.78 -0.47
C LEU A 116 0.75 21.01 0.41
N GLY A 117 2.01 21.33 0.72
CA GLY A 117 2.37 22.35 1.71
C GLY A 117 2.00 21.95 3.15
N ARG A 118 1.72 20.66 3.38
CA ARG A 118 1.41 20.07 4.68
C ARG A 118 1.80 18.60 4.69
N LYS A 119 2.06 18.05 5.88
CA LYS A 119 2.30 16.61 6.05
C LYS A 119 1.12 15.80 5.48
N PRO A 120 1.36 14.77 4.65
CA PRO A 120 0.30 13.87 4.18
C PRO A 120 -0.31 13.07 5.34
N GLY A 121 -1.64 13.02 5.39
CA GLY A 121 -2.39 12.14 6.29
C GLY A 121 -2.53 10.72 5.73
N ALA A 122 -3.06 9.79 6.53
CA ALA A 122 -3.24 8.40 6.09
C ALA A 122 -4.11 8.26 4.81
N PRO A 123 -5.20 9.03 4.60
CA PRO A 123 -5.93 8.98 3.34
C PRO A 123 -5.10 9.45 2.15
N ASP A 124 -4.30 10.52 2.30
CA ASP A 124 -3.42 11.03 1.23
C ASP A 124 -2.41 9.94 0.81
N LEU A 125 -1.83 9.25 1.79
CA LEU A 125 -0.87 8.17 1.56
C LEU A 125 -1.52 6.92 0.96
N TYR A 126 -2.80 6.67 1.25
CA TYR A 126 -3.55 5.61 0.58
C TYR A 126 -3.76 5.95 -0.90
N PHE A 127 -4.15 7.18 -1.23
CA PHE A 127 -4.24 7.61 -2.63
C PHE A 127 -2.88 7.63 -3.33
N LEU A 128 -1.80 7.96 -2.61
CA LEU A 128 -0.43 7.86 -3.10
C LEU A 128 -0.06 6.42 -3.49
N HIS A 129 -0.42 5.44 -2.65
CA HIS A 129 -0.24 4.02 -2.94
C HIS A 129 -0.96 3.62 -4.23
N VAL A 130 -2.25 3.96 -4.32
CA VAL A 130 -3.15 3.48 -5.38
C VAL A 130 -2.92 4.19 -6.72
N LEU A 131 -2.68 5.50 -6.70
CA LEU A 131 -2.60 6.33 -7.90
C LEU A 131 -1.15 6.64 -8.33
N GLY A 132 -0.18 6.33 -7.48
CA GLY A 132 1.20 6.80 -7.61
C GLY A 132 1.33 8.32 -7.40
N PRO A 133 2.56 8.85 -7.42
CA PRO A 133 2.85 10.25 -7.05
C PRO A 133 2.04 11.27 -7.86
N SER A 134 2.15 11.24 -9.19
CA SER A 134 1.48 12.22 -10.05
C SER A 134 -0.05 12.11 -10.02
N GLY A 135 -0.58 10.89 -9.84
CA GLY A 135 -2.01 10.66 -9.75
C GLY A 135 -2.59 11.17 -8.43
N ALA A 136 -1.91 10.91 -7.31
CA ALA A 136 -2.29 11.41 -6.00
C ALA A 136 -2.18 12.94 -5.91
N ALA A 137 -1.10 13.52 -6.42
CA ALA A 137 -0.93 14.97 -6.54
C ALA A 137 -2.14 15.63 -7.23
N ARG A 138 -2.51 15.10 -8.40
CA ARG A 138 -3.64 15.58 -9.19
C ARG A 138 -4.97 15.39 -8.45
N PHE A 139 -5.17 14.24 -7.82
CA PHE A 139 -6.37 13.94 -7.06
C PHE A 139 -6.55 14.88 -5.85
N LEU A 140 -5.49 15.09 -5.07
CA LEU A 140 -5.53 15.95 -3.89
C LEU A 140 -5.61 17.44 -4.24
N ALA A 141 -5.03 17.86 -5.36
CA ALA A 141 -5.25 19.20 -5.91
C ALA A 141 -6.73 19.41 -6.30
N ALA A 142 -7.36 18.41 -6.93
CA ALA A 142 -8.78 18.45 -7.26
C ALA A 142 -9.66 18.44 -6.00
N LEU A 143 -9.28 17.69 -4.96
CA LEU A 143 -10.01 17.68 -3.68
C LEU A 143 -10.09 19.09 -3.07
N ARG A 144 -8.99 19.85 -3.15
CA ARG A 144 -8.93 21.23 -2.63
C ARG A 144 -9.71 22.22 -3.48
N SER A 145 -9.70 22.08 -4.80
CA SER A 145 -10.20 23.10 -5.73
C SER A 145 -11.59 22.82 -6.29
N HIS A 146 -11.90 21.56 -6.55
CA HIS A 146 -13.13 21.10 -7.21
C HIS A 146 -13.65 19.79 -6.57
N PRO A 147 -13.93 19.75 -5.25
CA PRO A 147 -14.27 18.51 -4.54
C PRO A 147 -15.48 17.74 -5.09
N GLN A 148 -16.39 18.43 -5.79
CA GLN A 148 -17.60 17.85 -6.37
C GLN A 148 -17.43 17.30 -7.80
N SER A 149 -16.24 17.45 -8.41
CA SER A 149 -15.99 16.89 -9.73
C SER A 149 -15.98 15.36 -9.69
N SER A 150 -16.28 14.73 -10.83
CA SER A 150 -16.13 13.28 -11.04
C SER A 150 -14.72 12.82 -10.66
N SER A 151 -14.61 11.81 -9.78
CA SER A 151 -13.32 11.25 -9.43
C SER A 151 -12.65 10.53 -10.62
N LEU A 152 -13.46 9.94 -11.51
CA LEU A 152 -12.95 9.24 -12.71
C LEU A 152 -12.29 10.22 -13.69
N ASP A 153 -12.85 11.41 -13.85
CA ASP A 153 -12.32 12.43 -14.76
C ASP A 153 -10.96 12.94 -14.26
N VAL A 154 -10.78 12.99 -12.94
CA VAL A 154 -9.53 13.42 -12.30
C VAL A 154 -8.46 12.33 -12.37
N VAL A 155 -8.77 11.08 -12.05
CA VAL A 155 -7.74 10.02 -12.02
C VAL A 155 -7.40 9.49 -13.42
N GLY A 156 -8.30 9.61 -14.40
CA GLY A 156 -8.05 9.24 -15.78
C GLY A 156 -7.71 7.76 -15.95
N LEU A 157 -6.61 7.46 -16.64
CA LEU A 157 -6.17 6.08 -16.97
C LEU A 157 -5.91 5.18 -15.75
N SER A 158 -5.79 5.73 -14.54
CA SER A 158 -5.63 4.96 -13.30
C SER A 158 -6.95 4.42 -12.72
N ALA A 159 -8.11 4.91 -13.20
CA ALA A 159 -9.44 4.47 -12.76
C ALA A 159 -9.77 2.98 -12.98
N PRO A 160 -9.44 2.37 -14.15
CA PRO A 160 -9.92 1.02 -14.47
C PRO A 160 -9.38 -0.06 -13.52
N LEU A 161 -8.23 0.17 -12.88
CA LEU A 161 -7.61 -0.78 -11.95
C LEU A 161 -8.25 -0.75 -10.56
N ASN A 162 -8.91 0.34 -10.19
CA ASN A 162 -9.40 0.62 -8.84
C ASN A 162 -10.88 1.03 -8.85
N LYS A 163 -11.69 0.44 -9.73
CA LYS A 163 -13.05 0.92 -10.02
C LYS A 163 -13.93 1.07 -8.78
N GLY A 164 -13.86 0.13 -7.84
CA GLY A 164 -14.68 0.22 -6.63
C GLY A 164 -14.37 1.48 -5.80
N LEU A 165 -13.13 1.96 -5.79
CA LEU A 165 -12.75 3.17 -5.05
C LEU A 165 -13.50 4.41 -5.57
N PHE A 166 -13.79 4.43 -6.86
CA PHE A 166 -14.34 5.58 -7.57
C PHE A 166 -15.81 5.40 -7.99
N ILE A 167 -16.37 4.20 -7.83
CA ILE A 167 -17.73 3.87 -8.27
C ILE A 167 -18.46 3.14 -7.15
N ARG A 168 -19.69 3.57 -6.84
CA ARG A 168 -20.58 2.89 -5.89
C ARG A 168 -21.99 2.80 -6.47
N ASN A 169 -22.59 1.61 -6.43
CA ASN A 169 -23.93 1.36 -6.99
C ASN A 169 -24.06 1.86 -8.44
N SER A 170 -23.03 1.61 -9.26
CA SER A 170 -22.91 2.09 -10.64
C SER A 170 -22.83 3.62 -10.82
N CYS A 171 -22.77 4.39 -9.74
CA CYS A 171 -22.58 5.84 -9.78
C CYS A 171 -21.11 6.20 -9.51
N THR A 172 -20.57 7.09 -10.34
CA THR A 172 -19.26 7.70 -10.10
C THR A 172 -19.32 8.59 -8.86
N LEU A 173 -18.36 8.40 -7.96
CA LEU A 173 -18.18 9.25 -6.78
C LEU A 173 -17.56 10.59 -7.18
N SER A 174 -17.86 11.64 -6.41
CA SER A 174 -17.05 12.86 -6.46
C SER A 174 -15.67 12.63 -5.85
N VAL A 175 -14.73 13.52 -6.12
CA VAL A 175 -13.39 13.50 -5.50
C VAL A 175 -13.49 13.49 -3.97
N ALA A 176 -14.36 14.34 -3.39
CA ALA A 176 -14.59 14.37 -1.95
C ALA A 176 -15.19 13.05 -1.43
N GLN A 177 -16.20 12.49 -2.10
CA GLN A 177 -16.82 11.24 -1.68
C GLN A 177 -15.83 10.06 -1.72
N ALA A 178 -14.97 9.99 -2.74
CA ALA A 178 -13.92 8.98 -2.81
C ALA A 178 -12.90 9.15 -1.68
N TYR A 179 -12.53 10.39 -1.34
CA TYR A 179 -11.63 10.68 -0.23
C TYR A 179 -12.23 10.32 1.14
N ASP A 180 -13.46 10.78 1.42
CA ASP A 180 -14.18 10.51 2.67
C ASP A 180 -14.38 9.01 2.88
N ARG A 181 -14.62 8.25 1.80
CA ARG A 181 -14.73 6.80 1.86
C ARG A 181 -13.45 6.15 2.38
N ILE A 182 -12.29 6.60 1.94
CA ILE A 182 -11.01 6.10 2.45
C ILE A 182 -10.79 6.52 3.90
N GLY A 183 -11.18 7.73 4.28
CA GLY A 183 -11.23 8.15 5.68
C GLY A 183 -12.02 7.16 6.54
N ALA A 184 -13.26 6.87 6.16
CA ALA A 184 -14.12 5.93 6.89
C ALA A 184 -13.55 4.50 6.95
N VAL A 185 -12.89 4.03 5.90
CA VAL A 185 -12.18 2.74 5.90
C VAL A 185 -11.05 2.73 6.92
N LEU A 186 -10.24 3.79 6.95
CA LEU A 186 -9.10 3.91 7.87
C LEU A 186 -9.58 4.03 9.32
N GLU A 187 -10.67 4.75 9.58
CA GLU A 187 -11.30 4.82 10.91
C GLU A 187 -11.85 3.45 11.35
N ALA A 188 -12.50 2.70 10.45
CA ALA A 188 -12.93 1.34 10.78
C ALA A 188 -11.73 0.40 11.02
N GLY A 189 -10.68 0.51 10.21
CA GLY A 189 -9.43 -0.22 10.38
C GLY A 189 -8.72 0.13 11.67
N ASP A 190 -8.81 1.38 12.11
CA ASP A 190 -8.29 1.84 13.41
C ASP A 190 -8.94 1.05 14.56
N GLY A 191 -10.28 1.09 14.64
CA GLY A 191 -11.01 0.36 15.67
C GLY A 191 -10.76 -1.15 15.66
N GLN A 192 -10.51 -1.73 14.47
CA GLN A 192 -10.23 -3.16 14.33
C GLN A 192 -8.78 -3.55 14.68
N TYR A 193 -7.80 -2.79 14.20
CA TYR A 193 -6.39 -3.20 14.21
C TYR A 193 -5.58 -2.54 15.33
N ARG A 194 -5.92 -1.32 15.73
CA ARG A 194 -5.18 -0.59 16.78
C ARG A 194 -5.09 -1.40 18.09
N PRO A 195 -6.15 -2.08 18.59
CA PRO A 195 -6.05 -2.91 19.78
C PRO A 195 -5.05 -4.07 19.65
N MET A 196 -4.92 -4.65 18.45
CA MET A 196 -3.98 -5.76 18.21
C MET A 196 -2.52 -5.29 18.20
N LEU A 197 -2.29 -4.02 17.87
CA LEU A 197 -0.98 -3.38 17.88
C LEU A 197 -0.55 -2.98 19.29
N THR A 198 -1.49 -2.57 20.15
CA THR A 198 -1.23 -2.13 21.53
C THR A 198 -1.20 -3.29 22.54
N ASN A 199 -2.09 -4.29 22.40
CA ASN A 199 -2.28 -5.35 23.41
C ASN A 199 -1.14 -6.38 23.48
N ARG A 200 -0.21 -6.41 22.52
CA ARG A 200 0.99 -7.28 22.59
C ARG A 200 2.17 -6.66 23.34
N THR A 201 1.97 -5.55 24.03
CA THR A 201 2.93 -5.02 25.00
C THR A 201 2.72 -5.63 26.40
N GLU A 202 1.55 -6.25 26.66
CA GLU A 202 1.20 -6.82 27.98
C GLU A 202 1.02 -8.35 27.99
N GLN A 203 0.90 -9.01 26.84
CA GLN A 203 0.62 -10.46 26.77
C GLN A 203 1.88 -11.35 26.68
N VAL A 204 2.81 -11.19 27.62
CA VAL A 204 3.87 -12.20 27.87
C VAL A 204 3.47 -13.18 28.99
N SER A 205 2.31 -13.01 29.64
CA SER A 205 2.00 -13.79 30.85
C SER A 205 0.73 -14.64 30.87
N ASN A 206 -0.11 -14.77 29.84
CA ASN A 206 -1.24 -15.71 29.92
C ASN A 206 -1.65 -16.33 28.58
N GLY A 207 -1.98 -17.62 28.63
CA GLY A 207 -2.26 -18.54 27.51
C GLY A 207 -3.57 -18.28 26.73
N PRO A 208 -3.97 -19.21 25.84
CA PRO A 208 -4.74 -18.88 24.65
C PRO A 208 -6.22 -18.75 24.97
N GLU A 209 -6.81 -17.60 24.69
CA GLU A 209 -8.26 -17.47 24.66
C GLU A 209 -8.74 -16.74 23.41
N LYS A 210 -9.70 -17.40 22.75
CA LYS A 210 -10.43 -16.95 21.57
C LYS A 210 -11.03 -15.57 21.79
N VAL A 211 -10.77 -14.64 20.88
CA VAL A 211 -11.72 -13.57 20.58
C VAL A 211 -11.81 -13.44 19.07
N LEU A 212 -12.81 -14.09 18.50
CA LEU A 212 -13.21 -13.87 17.11
C LEU A 212 -14.73 -13.74 17.11
N GLU A 213 -15.23 -12.53 17.35
CA GLU A 213 -16.60 -12.17 17.00
C GLU A 213 -16.73 -10.67 16.68
N THR A 214 -16.90 -10.44 15.37
CA THR A 214 -17.79 -9.45 14.73
C THR A 214 -17.69 -7.96 15.07
N ALA A 215 -16.73 -7.30 14.41
CA ALA A 215 -17.01 -6.02 13.75
C ALA A 215 -16.83 -6.22 12.23
N GLN A 216 -17.94 -6.25 11.48
CA GLN A 216 -17.90 -6.16 10.02
C GLN A 216 -17.51 -4.72 9.67
N ALA A 217 -16.21 -4.49 9.47
CA ALA A 217 -15.75 -3.30 8.76
C ALA A 217 -16.49 -3.22 7.42
N PRO A 218 -16.81 -2.01 6.90
CA PRO A 218 -17.39 -1.88 5.58
C PRO A 218 -16.55 -2.69 4.60
N GLU A 219 -17.20 -3.57 3.82
CA GLU A 219 -16.48 -4.44 2.89
C GLU A 219 -15.59 -3.59 1.98
N LEU A 220 -14.29 -3.85 2.08
CA LEU A 220 -13.31 -3.44 1.10
C LEU A 220 -13.48 -4.36 -0.12
N ASP A 221 -14.57 -4.16 -0.85
CA ASP A 221 -14.80 -4.76 -2.17
C ASP A 221 -13.92 -4.13 -3.26
N PHE A 222 -12.68 -3.82 -2.89
CA PHE A 222 -11.65 -3.22 -3.73
C PHE A 222 -10.47 -4.16 -3.92
N VAL A 223 -10.69 -5.47 -3.76
CA VAL A 223 -9.66 -6.46 -4.09
C VAL A 223 -9.18 -6.14 -5.50
N LEU A 224 -7.95 -5.66 -5.59
CA LEU A 224 -7.31 -5.49 -6.88
C LEU A 224 -7.26 -6.90 -7.49
N PRO A 225 -7.70 -7.06 -8.76
CA PRO A 225 -7.92 -8.38 -9.38
C PRO A 225 -6.67 -9.28 -9.42
#